data_AF-A0A2I4EAH9-F1
#
_entry.id   AF-A0A2I4EAH9-F1
#
_cell.length_a   1.000
_cell.length_b   1.000
_cell.length_c   1.000
_cell.angle_alpha   90.00
_cell.angle_beta   90.00
_cell.angle_gamma   90.00
#
_symmetry.space_group_name_H-M   'P 1'
#
loop_
_entity.id
_entity.type
_entity.pdbx_description
1 polymer ?
#
loop_
_entity_poly.entity_id
_entity_poly.type
_entity_poly.pdbx_seq_one_letter_code
_entity_poly.pdbx_strand_id
1 'polypeptide(L)'
;MQREAHNLWQSSKQSPIDRPPNSLKINPLSDKNIPLLATLASREFFTENLRMALSFSCSFTSFPRDQVRASPKSNKCLDNVRNLVKTVAIPSVTSSPLESLRKGNWVKLICGASFEDVVDIRNLSLVYTLAGVDCIDCAADGAVVSAVNDGIEAAKEIAALRRPWVMVSVNDDEDLHFRKAEFDAEDCPLDCSRPCEVVCPASAIALKEGNSLAEVSLGTSTSGVLKGGVITERCYGCGRCFPVCPYDKIRAVAYKRDTTATAELITRNDVDALEIHTSGRQTSLFKELWDGLGDSISYLRLVAVSLPNTGDSTISSMNTMYSIMQPKLRCFNLWQLDGRPMSGDIGRGATRESIAFAVQVAAVKDKPPGFLQLAGGTNIHTVDGLKKMGLFQTTSITNNSNDERMTATSPSSLHALVGGIAYGGYARKIVGRVLRSLQSQNGVARIEDYPDQLLEALREALALVGTSKCHDPLLTMS
;
A
#
# COMPACT_ATOMS: atom_id res chain seq x y z
N MET A 1 0.45 23.00 51.33
CA MET A 1 -0.38 24.24 51.34
C MET A 1 -0.35 24.78 49.92
N GLN A 2 -1.40 24.53 49.13
CA GLN A 2 -2.51 25.48 48.86
C GLN A 2 -2.01 26.71 48.11
N ARG A 3 -2.55 27.21 46.98
CA ARG A 3 -3.84 27.10 46.27
C ARG A 3 -3.61 27.75 44.87
N GLU A 4 -4.17 27.23 43.77
CA GLU A 4 -5.42 27.68 43.12
C GLU A 4 -5.49 29.21 42.87
N ALA A 5 -5.40 29.66 41.61
CA ALA A 5 -6.48 29.79 40.61
C ALA A 5 -7.23 31.13 40.70
N HIS A 6 -7.27 31.90 39.60
CA HIS A 6 -8.49 32.40 38.95
C HIS A 6 -8.09 33.36 37.79
N ASN A 7 -8.49 33.28 36.52
CA ASN A 7 -9.75 33.08 35.78
C ASN A 7 -10.37 34.41 35.27
N LEU A 8 -10.90 34.32 34.03
CA LEU A 8 -12.03 35.04 33.44
C LEU A 8 -11.78 36.33 32.63
N TRP A 9 -12.10 36.23 31.34
CA TRP A 9 -13.01 37.19 30.72
C TRP A 9 -13.99 36.46 29.77
N GLN A 10 -15.27 36.49 30.13
CA GLN A 10 -16.38 36.16 29.25
C GLN A 10 -17.55 37.11 29.53
N SER A 11 -18.23 37.48 28.45
CA SER A 11 -19.67 37.82 28.35
C SER A 11 -20.14 39.20 28.83
N SER A 12 -20.87 39.93 27.96
CA SER A 12 -22.36 39.87 27.93
C SER A 12 -22.95 40.80 26.83
N LYS A 13 -23.88 40.32 25.97
CA LYS A 13 -25.38 40.44 26.03
C LYS A 13 -25.91 41.78 25.44
N GLN A 14 -27.06 41.95 24.75
CA GLN A 14 -28.23 41.18 24.28
C GLN A 14 -29.09 42.16 23.40
N SER A 15 -29.52 41.84 22.15
CA SER A 15 -30.90 41.50 21.65
C SER A 15 -32.00 42.61 21.70
N PRO A 16 -33.22 42.52 21.08
CA PRO A 16 -33.76 41.74 19.92
C PRO A 16 -34.78 42.54 19.01
N ILE A 17 -35.60 41.82 18.20
CA ILE A 17 -36.96 42.13 17.61
C ILE A 17 -36.92 42.47 16.09
N ASP A 18 -37.67 41.90 15.11
CA ASP A 18 -38.92 41.12 15.05
C ASP A 18 -39.04 40.24 13.75
N ARG A 19 -40.04 39.34 13.72
CA ARG A 19 -40.39 38.31 12.69
C ARG A 19 -41.37 38.81 11.57
N PRO A 20 -42.15 37.96 10.84
CA PRO A 20 -41.92 37.20 9.57
C PRO A 20 -43.08 37.50 8.56
N PRO A 21 -43.73 36.57 7.77
CA PRO A 21 -43.41 35.26 7.16
C PRO A 21 -43.87 35.07 5.66
N ASN A 22 -43.75 33.83 5.16
CA ASN A 22 -44.62 33.09 4.22
C ASN A 22 -44.19 32.78 2.76
N SER A 23 -43.75 31.52 2.59
CA SER A 23 -44.23 30.46 1.67
C SER A 23 -45.20 30.78 0.52
N LEU A 24 -44.95 30.20 -0.68
CA LEU A 24 -45.80 29.16 -1.31
C LEU A 24 -45.26 28.66 -2.66
N LYS A 25 -45.64 27.40 -2.96
CA LYS A 25 -45.32 26.51 -4.08
C LYS A 25 -45.89 26.98 -5.43
N ILE A 26 -45.45 26.38 -6.55
CA ILE A 26 -46.24 25.60 -7.56
C ILE A 26 -45.35 25.22 -8.79
N ASN A 27 -45.45 23.94 -9.22
CA ASN A 27 -44.91 23.26 -10.42
C ASN A 27 -45.88 23.43 -11.65
N PRO A 28 -45.80 22.69 -12.79
CA PRO A 28 -44.75 22.32 -13.77
C PRO A 28 -45.22 22.59 -15.24
N LEU A 29 -44.70 21.82 -16.24
CA LEU A 29 -45.14 21.63 -17.65
C LEU A 29 -44.48 22.57 -18.68
N SER A 30 -44.18 22.20 -19.93
CA SER A 30 -44.15 20.94 -20.70
C SER A 30 -43.68 21.32 -22.12
N ASP A 31 -43.39 20.31 -22.92
CA ASP A 31 -43.62 20.26 -24.37
C ASP A 31 -42.58 20.79 -25.39
N LYS A 32 -42.09 19.80 -26.15
CA LYS A 32 -42.16 19.66 -27.62
C LYS A 32 -40.98 20.13 -28.50
N ASN A 33 -40.31 19.10 -29.01
CA ASN A 33 -40.11 18.72 -30.42
C ASN A 33 -39.27 19.61 -31.37
N ILE A 34 -38.70 18.90 -32.38
CA ILE A 34 -38.26 19.31 -33.74
C ILE A 34 -36.71 19.36 -33.91
N PRO A 35 -36.11 18.86 -35.04
CA PRO A 35 -35.39 17.58 -35.03
C PRO A 35 -33.99 17.67 -35.72
N LEU A 36 -33.41 16.49 -35.96
CA LEU A 36 -32.28 16.18 -36.86
C LEU A 36 -32.31 16.96 -38.20
N LEU A 37 -31.16 17.50 -38.62
CA LEU A 37 -30.65 17.35 -39.98
C LEU A 37 -29.15 17.66 -40.06
N ALA A 38 -28.49 16.81 -40.85
CA ALA A 38 -27.06 16.71 -41.03
C ALA A 38 -26.45 17.85 -41.86
N THR A 39 -25.11 17.88 -41.87
CA THR A 39 -24.23 17.83 -43.07
C THR A 39 -23.19 18.96 -43.13
N LEU A 40 -21.93 18.52 -43.03
CA LEU A 40 -20.69 18.98 -43.68
C LEU A 40 -20.26 20.47 -43.71
N ALA A 41 -18.93 20.58 -43.62
CA ALA A 41 -18.05 21.66 -44.04
C ALA A 41 -17.86 22.79 -43.01
N SER A 42 -16.69 22.81 -42.39
CA SER A 42 -15.70 23.86 -42.69
C SER A 42 -14.32 23.42 -42.21
N ARG A 43 -13.42 23.29 -43.18
CA ARG A 43 -11.97 23.25 -43.03
C ARG A 43 -11.50 24.60 -42.50
N GLU A 44 -10.35 24.54 -41.81
CA GLU A 44 -9.41 25.64 -41.56
C GLU A 44 -9.85 26.68 -40.52
N PHE A 45 -9.30 26.57 -39.31
CA PHE A 45 -8.41 27.58 -38.70
C PHE A 45 -7.86 27.02 -37.37
N PHE A 46 -6.63 27.40 -37.03
CA PHE A 46 -5.82 26.98 -35.87
C PHE A 46 -4.88 25.78 -36.05
N THR A 47 -3.84 26.03 -36.87
CA THR A 47 -2.48 25.65 -36.52
C THR A 47 -1.96 26.54 -35.39
N GLU A 48 -1.72 25.95 -34.22
CA GLU A 48 -0.51 26.09 -33.38
C GLU A 48 -0.83 25.55 -31.98
N ASN A 49 0.14 24.83 -31.40
CA ASN A 49 0.12 24.13 -30.10
C ASN A 49 -0.35 22.67 -30.10
N LEU A 50 0.40 21.81 -30.82
CA LEU A 50 0.56 20.42 -30.40
C LEU A 50 1.89 19.84 -30.95
N ARG A 51 2.94 19.86 -30.12
CA ARG A 51 4.09 18.93 -30.19
C ARG A 51 4.96 19.06 -28.94
N MET A 52 4.41 18.67 -27.79
CA MET A 52 5.19 17.94 -26.79
C MET A 52 4.53 16.58 -26.65
N ALA A 53 4.78 15.72 -27.63
CA ALA A 53 4.61 14.29 -27.43
C ALA A 53 5.72 13.88 -26.46
N LEU A 54 5.34 13.49 -25.25
CA LEU A 54 6.19 12.75 -24.34
C LEU A 54 6.63 11.50 -25.08
N SER A 55 7.84 11.54 -25.62
CA SER A 55 8.56 10.37 -26.07
C SER A 55 8.83 9.51 -24.84
N PHE A 56 7.95 8.55 -24.57
CA PHE A 56 8.33 7.37 -23.82
C PHE A 56 9.34 6.60 -24.68
N SER A 57 10.60 6.99 -24.55
CA SER A 57 11.72 6.18 -24.96
C SER A 57 11.65 4.92 -24.08
N CYS A 58 11.06 3.85 -24.60
CA CYS A 58 11.24 2.49 -24.09
C CYS A 58 12.73 2.16 -24.22
N SER A 59 13.53 2.67 -23.28
CA SER A 59 14.88 2.21 -23.05
C SER A 59 14.72 0.89 -22.34
N PHE A 60 14.69 -0.20 -23.12
CA PHE A 60 14.96 -1.53 -22.60
C PHE A 60 16.39 -1.47 -22.05
N THR A 61 16.54 -1.11 -20.79
CA THR A 61 17.75 -1.37 -20.03
C THR A 61 17.79 -2.88 -19.85
N SER A 62 18.25 -3.56 -20.90
CA SER A 62 18.91 -4.83 -20.74
C SER A 62 19.97 -4.61 -19.67
N PHE A 63 19.76 -5.22 -18.50
CA PHE A 63 20.79 -5.25 -17.47
C PHE A 63 22.07 -5.74 -18.14
N PRO A 64 23.18 -4.99 -18.08
CA PRO A 64 24.47 -5.59 -18.33
C PRO A 64 24.54 -6.76 -17.35
N ARG A 65 24.67 -7.99 -17.88
CA ARG A 65 25.34 -9.04 -17.13
C ARG A 65 26.77 -8.54 -16.92
N ASP A 66 26.96 -7.65 -15.96
CA ASP A 66 28.28 -7.46 -15.39
C ASP A 66 28.63 -8.83 -14.84
N GLN A 67 29.59 -9.46 -15.51
CA GLN A 67 30.29 -10.62 -15.00
C GLN A 67 31.09 -10.15 -13.79
N VAL A 68 30.39 -9.88 -12.68
CA VAL A 68 30.97 -10.13 -11.37
C VAL A 68 31.38 -11.59 -11.44
N ARG A 69 32.68 -11.81 -11.31
CA ARG A 69 33.31 -13.13 -11.30
C ARG A 69 32.68 -13.91 -10.15
N ALA A 70 31.55 -14.57 -10.44
CA ALA A 70 30.84 -15.42 -9.51
C ALA A 70 31.76 -16.60 -9.24
N SER A 71 32.49 -16.54 -8.13
CA SER A 71 33.02 -17.76 -7.53
C SER A 71 31.82 -18.68 -7.31
N PRO A 72 31.85 -19.95 -7.77
CA PRO A 72 30.74 -20.88 -7.59
C PRO A 72 30.65 -21.24 -6.10
N LYS A 73 30.10 -20.36 -5.27
CA LYS A 73 29.84 -20.60 -3.86
C LYS A 73 28.52 -21.35 -3.75
N SER A 74 28.68 -22.65 -3.98
CA SER A 74 27.88 -23.80 -3.56
C SER A 74 26.58 -23.51 -2.79
N ASN A 75 25.51 -24.15 -3.25
CA ASN A 75 24.23 -24.36 -2.57
C ASN A 75 24.31 -24.85 -1.10
N LYS A 76 25.49 -25.22 -0.58
CA LYS A 76 25.71 -25.60 0.83
C LYS A 76 25.58 -24.45 1.84
N CYS A 77 25.60 -23.18 1.41
CA CYS A 77 25.61 -22.07 2.35
C CYS A 77 24.20 -21.66 2.87
N LEU A 78 23.13 -22.12 2.22
CA LEU A 78 21.75 -21.81 2.60
C LEU A 78 21.11 -22.84 3.54
N ASP A 79 21.87 -23.81 4.04
CA ASP A 79 21.33 -24.90 4.85
C ASP A 79 20.71 -24.41 6.16
N ASN A 80 21.27 -23.37 6.78
CA ASN A 80 20.68 -22.76 7.97
C ASN A 80 19.31 -22.11 7.68
N VAL A 81 19.18 -21.44 6.52
CA VAL A 81 17.91 -20.85 6.07
C VAL A 81 16.87 -21.96 5.83
N ARG A 82 17.25 -23.01 5.11
CA ARG A 82 16.39 -24.17 4.85
C ARG A 82 15.96 -24.87 6.14
N ASN A 83 16.89 -25.04 7.08
CA ASN A 83 16.62 -25.66 8.37
C ASN A 83 15.66 -24.80 9.19
N LEU A 84 15.85 -23.48 9.24
CA LEU A 84 14.93 -22.58 9.95
C LEU A 84 13.51 -22.66 9.37
N VAL A 85 13.36 -22.61 8.04
CA VAL A 85 12.06 -22.75 7.36
C VAL A 85 11.39 -24.08 7.69
N LYS A 86 12.15 -25.19 7.71
CA LYS A 86 11.63 -26.51 8.08
C LYS A 86 11.22 -26.60 9.55
N THR A 87 12.04 -26.08 10.45
CA THR A 87 11.83 -26.14 11.90
C THR A 87 10.58 -25.37 12.34
N VAL A 88 10.37 -24.17 11.79
CA VAL A 88 9.23 -23.31 12.15
C VAL A 88 7.88 -23.86 11.62
N ALA A 89 7.92 -24.93 10.81
CA ALA A 89 6.75 -25.58 10.24
C ALA A 89 5.79 -24.58 9.59
N ILE A 90 6.32 -23.71 8.73
CA ILE A 90 5.57 -22.60 8.16
C ILE A 90 4.30 -23.14 7.49
N PRO A 91 3.08 -22.79 7.98
CA PRO A 91 1.83 -23.32 7.46
C PRO A 91 1.58 -22.98 6.00
N SER A 92 2.38 -22.08 5.40
CA SER A 92 2.38 -21.80 3.96
C SER A 92 2.61 -23.04 3.10
N VAL A 93 3.12 -24.15 3.65
CA VAL A 93 3.19 -25.44 2.94
C VAL A 93 1.83 -26.15 2.85
N THR A 94 0.87 -25.84 3.73
CA THR A 94 -0.40 -26.60 3.89
C THR A 94 -1.69 -25.80 3.67
N SER A 95 -1.71 -24.48 3.93
CA SER A 95 -2.92 -23.64 3.77
C SER A 95 -2.82 -22.68 2.58
N SER A 96 -3.87 -22.67 1.74
CA SER A 96 -4.00 -21.71 0.64
C SER A 96 -4.23 -20.28 1.17
N PRO A 97 -3.93 -19.23 0.39
CA PRO A 97 -4.21 -17.84 0.79
C PRO A 97 -5.69 -17.64 1.18
N LEU A 98 -6.62 -18.24 0.41
CA LEU A 98 -8.04 -18.21 0.75
C LEU A 98 -8.35 -18.86 2.10
N GLU A 99 -7.73 -19.99 2.41
CA GLU A 99 -7.91 -20.66 3.70
C GLU A 99 -7.38 -19.79 4.85
N SER A 100 -6.28 -19.06 4.62
CA SER A 100 -5.75 -18.12 5.59
C SER A 100 -6.73 -16.98 5.90
N LEU A 101 -7.41 -16.44 4.88
CA LEU A 101 -8.47 -15.45 5.06
C LEU A 101 -9.64 -16.00 5.88
N ARG A 102 -10.08 -17.23 5.59
CA ARG A 102 -11.19 -17.88 6.32
C ARG A 102 -10.85 -18.09 7.79
N LYS A 103 -9.61 -18.50 8.09
CA LYS A 103 -9.12 -18.78 9.44
C LYS A 103 -8.71 -17.54 10.22
N GLY A 104 -8.65 -16.36 9.61
CA GLY A 104 -8.22 -15.14 10.30
C GLY A 104 -6.71 -15.06 10.54
N ASN A 105 -5.92 -15.78 9.74
CA ASN A 105 -4.46 -15.81 9.86
C ASN A 105 -3.77 -15.32 8.57
N TRP A 106 -4.49 -14.63 7.67
CA TRP A 106 -3.92 -14.05 6.47
C TRP A 106 -2.89 -12.96 6.78
N VAL A 107 -1.77 -12.99 6.05
CA VAL A 107 -0.72 -11.97 6.12
C VAL A 107 -0.39 -11.44 4.73
N LYS A 108 -0.53 -10.12 4.54
CA LYS A 108 -0.12 -9.38 3.34
C LYS A 108 1.14 -8.57 3.65
N LEU A 109 2.19 -8.69 2.84
CA LEU A 109 3.28 -7.72 2.83
C LEU A 109 2.89 -6.56 1.91
N ILE A 110 2.99 -5.32 2.38
CA ILE A 110 2.86 -4.12 1.54
C ILE A 110 4.26 -3.60 1.24
N CYS A 111 4.75 -3.79 0.02
CA CYS A 111 5.97 -3.14 -0.47
C CYS A 111 5.73 -1.64 -0.67
N GLY A 112 4.53 -1.26 -1.12
CA GLY A 112 4.05 0.12 -1.19
C GLY A 112 3.60 0.51 -2.59
N ALA A 113 2.44 1.17 -2.68
CA ALA A 113 1.82 1.59 -3.94
C ALA A 113 2.67 2.59 -4.76
N SER A 114 3.55 3.35 -4.09
CA SER A 114 4.51 4.29 -4.71
C SER A 114 5.97 3.89 -4.58
N PHE A 115 6.27 2.76 -3.93
CA PHE A 115 7.63 2.27 -3.79
C PHE A 115 7.96 1.37 -4.98
N GLU A 116 8.98 1.74 -5.75
CA GLU A 116 9.31 1.15 -7.06
C GLU A 116 10.80 0.76 -7.16
N ASP A 117 11.55 0.77 -6.04
CA ASP A 117 12.92 0.24 -6.00
C ASP A 117 12.89 -1.29 -6.18
N VAL A 118 13.08 -1.73 -7.42
CA VAL A 118 13.01 -3.14 -7.82
C VAL A 118 14.02 -4.02 -7.08
N VAL A 119 15.16 -3.50 -6.63
CA VAL A 119 16.16 -4.27 -5.89
C VAL A 119 15.64 -4.60 -4.49
N ASP A 120 15.16 -3.58 -3.79
CA ASP A 120 14.60 -3.74 -2.45
C ASP A 120 13.33 -4.60 -2.48
N ILE A 121 12.43 -4.35 -3.44
CA ILE A 121 11.17 -5.08 -3.58
C ILE A 121 11.42 -6.57 -3.83
N ARG A 122 12.37 -6.90 -4.70
CA ARG A 122 12.73 -8.28 -5.00
C ARG A 122 13.25 -9.01 -3.76
N ASN A 123 14.16 -8.39 -3.01
CA ASN A 123 14.72 -8.98 -1.80
C ASN A 123 13.68 -9.07 -0.65
N LEU A 124 12.82 -8.06 -0.48
CA LEU A 124 11.69 -8.11 0.45
C LEU A 124 10.75 -9.27 0.10
N SER A 125 10.44 -9.43 -1.19
CA SER A 125 9.54 -10.50 -1.67
C SER A 125 10.08 -11.88 -1.39
N LEU A 126 11.40 -12.08 -1.57
CA LEU A 126 12.08 -13.32 -1.21
C LEU A 126 11.95 -13.61 0.29
N VAL A 127 12.37 -12.66 1.14
CA VAL A 127 12.39 -12.84 2.60
C VAL A 127 11.00 -13.14 3.16
N TYR A 128 9.98 -12.39 2.73
CA TYR A 128 8.63 -12.58 3.24
C TYR A 128 7.91 -13.80 2.64
N THR A 129 8.28 -14.23 1.42
CA THR A 129 7.84 -15.53 0.90
C THR A 129 8.40 -16.66 1.76
N LEU A 130 9.68 -16.61 2.11
CA LEU A 130 10.30 -17.56 3.06
C LEU A 130 9.60 -17.52 4.43
N ALA A 131 9.16 -16.34 4.89
CA ALA A 131 8.43 -16.20 6.15
C ALA A 131 6.96 -16.68 6.09
N GLY A 132 6.43 -17.00 4.90
CA GLY A 132 5.10 -17.58 4.73
C GLY A 132 3.95 -16.57 4.65
N VAL A 133 4.18 -15.39 4.08
CA VAL A 133 3.08 -14.46 3.75
C VAL A 133 2.12 -15.09 2.73
N ASP A 134 0.87 -14.64 2.73
CA ASP A 134 -0.15 -15.11 1.78
C ASP A 134 -0.24 -14.24 0.53
N CYS A 135 0.15 -12.98 0.65
CA CYS A 135 0.10 -11.99 -0.42
C CYS A 135 1.26 -11.00 -0.31
N ILE A 136 1.78 -10.59 -1.46
CA ILE A 136 2.76 -9.51 -1.60
C ILE A 136 2.13 -8.45 -2.49
N ASP A 137 2.09 -7.23 -1.97
CA ASP A 137 1.45 -6.09 -2.58
C ASP A 137 2.47 -5.02 -2.98
N CYS A 138 2.31 -4.49 -4.18
CA CYS A 138 3.27 -3.60 -4.80
C CYS A 138 2.61 -2.57 -5.74
N ALA A 139 3.41 -1.61 -6.19
CA ALA A 139 3.01 -0.69 -7.23
C ALA A 139 2.49 -1.43 -8.49
N ALA A 140 1.45 -0.89 -9.11
CA ALA A 140 0.97 -1.31 -10.43
C ALA A 140 1.95 -0.83 -11.52
N ASP A 141 3.10 -1.50 -11.60
CA ASP A 141 4.15 -1.29 -12.58
C ASP A 141 4.74 -2.64 -13.03
N GLY A 142 5.00 -2.78 -14.33
CA GLY A 142 5.44 -4.04 -14.92
C GLY A 142 6.81 -4.52 -14.43
N ALA A 143 7.76 -3.61 -14.17
CA ALA A 143 9.08 -3.95 -13.64
C ALA A 143 9.00 -4.33 -12.16
N VAL A 144 8.17 -3.63 -11.39
CA VAL A 144 7.92 -3.94 -9.97
C VAL A 144 7.26 -5.31 -9.81
N VAL A 145 6.22 -5.63 -10.59
CA VAL A 145 5.59 -6.97 -10.56
C VAL A 145 6.59 -8.06 -10.94
N SER A 146 7.47 -7.80 -11.92
CA SER A 146 8.52 -8.75 -12.31
C SER A 146 9.52 -8.98 -11.17
N ALA A 147 9.91 -7.93 -10.45
CA ALA A 147 10.79 -8.00 -9.29
C ALA A 147 10.18 -8.79 -8.12
N VAL A 148 8.88 -8.59 -7.84
CA VAL A 148 8.15 -9.40 -6.85
C VAL A 148 8.17 -10.88 -7.23
N ASN A 149 7.86 -11.17 -8.50
CA ASN A 149 7.85 -12.54 -9.01
C ASN A 149 9.23 -13.22 -8.95
N ASP A 150 10.30 -12.51 -9.31
CA ASP A 150 11.68 -13.01 -9.19
C ASP A 150 12.05 -13.34 -7.74
N GLY A 151 11.65 -12.50 -6.78
CA GLY A 151 11.87 -12.76 -5.35
C GLY A 151 11.10 -13.99 -4.84
N ILE A 152 9.85 -14.16 -5.29
CA ILE A 152 9.03 -15.33 -4.95
C ILE A 152 9.65 -16.62 -5.49
N GLU A 153 10.08 -16.62 -6.75
CA GLU A 153 10.68 -17.83 -7.35
C GLU A 153 12.02 -18.17 -6.71
N ALA A 154 12.86 -17.18 -6.41
CA ALA A 154 14.09 -17.39 -5.65
C ALA A 154 13.82 -18.01 -4.26
N ALA A 155 12.79 -17.57 -3.54
CA ALA A 155 12.42 -18.19 -2.26
C ALA A 155 11.98 -19.66 -2.43
N LYS A 156 11.27 -19.99 -3.51
CA LYS A 156 10.83 -21.35 -3.82
C LYS A 156 11.97 -22.28 -4.24
N GLU A 157 13.03 -21.74 -4.83
CA GLU A 157 14.27 -22.48 -5.10
C GLU A 157 15.02 -22.84 -3.80
N ILE A 158 14.92 -21.98 -2.78
CA ILE A 158 15.55 -22.22 -1.47
C ILE A 158 14.78 -23.29 -0.69
N ALA A 159 13.45 -23.19 -0.62
CA ALA A 159 12.59 -24.11 0.11
C ALA A 159 11.27 -24.37 -0.65
N ALA A 160 10.75 -25.59 -0.56
CA ALA A 160 9.47 -25.96 -1.16
C ALA A 160 8.31 -25.24 -0.46
N LEU A 161 7.90 -24.10 -1.02
CA LEU A 161 6.91 -23.19 -0.45
C LEU A 161 5.76 -22.97 -1.43
N ARG A 162 4.58 -22.67 -0.89
CA ARG A 162 3.47 -22.15 -1.70
C ARG A 162 3.79 -20.74 -2.15
N ARG A 163 3.51 -20.46 -3.42
CA ARG A 163 3.54 -19.11 -3.98
C ARG A 163 2.48 -18.19 -3.33
N PRO A 164 2.84 -17.04 -2.73
CA PRO A 164 1.88 -16.01 -2.32
C PRO A 164 1.17 -15.39 -3.53
N TRP A 165 0.00 -14.79 -3.30
CA TRP A 165 -0.64 -13.96 -4.31
C TRP A 165 0.16 -12.68 -4.54
N VAL A 166 0.23 -12.23 -5.79
CA VAL A 166 0.75 -10.91 -6.13
C VAL A 166 -0.43 -9.95 -6.28
N MET A 167 -0.41 -8.88 -5.49
CA MET A 167 -1.40 -7.81 -5.51
C MET A 167 -0.76 -6.54 -6.05
N VAL A 168 -1.47 -5.83 -6.94
CA VAL A 168 -1.08 -4.49 -7.38
C VAL A 168 -2.06 -3.46 -6.83
N SER A 169 -1.55 -2.29 -6.41
CA SER A 169 -2.38 -1.20 -5.88
C SER A 169 -2.58 -0.08 -6.89
N VAL A 170 -3.82 0.42 -6.98
CA VAL A 170 -4.24 1.61 -7.75
C VAL A 170 -5.11 2.54 -6.90
N ASN A 171 -5.39 3.73 -7.39
CA ASN A 171 -6.23 4.73 -6.73
C ASN A 171 -7.31 5.28 -7.68
N ASP A 172 -8.52 5.48 -7.15
CA ASP A 172 -9.61 6.16 -7.87
C ASP A 172 -9.45 7.70 -7.86
N ASP A 173 -8.84 8.22 -6.80
CA ASP A 173 -8.68 9.65 -6.54
C ASP A 173 -7.32 10.02 -5.93
N GLU A 174 -7.12 11.31 -5.62
CA GLU A 174 -5.96 11.73 -4.82
C GLU A 174 -5.88 10.94 -3.52
N ASP A 175 -4.74 10.27 -3.33
CA ASP A 175 -4.50 9.41 -2.18
C ASP A 175 -3.04 9.58 -1.72
N LEU A 176 -2.82 9.59 -0.41
CA LEU A 176 -1.50 9.81 0.19
C LEU A 176 -0.49 8.68 -0.05
N HIS A 177 -0.95 7.49 -0.45
CA HIS A 177 -0.13 6.37 -0.88
C HIS A 177 0.32 6.53 -2.34
N PHE A 178 -0.27 7.47 -3.09
CA PHE A 178 -0.01 7.79 -4.50
C PHE A 178 0.48 9.22 -4.64
N ARG A 179 1.53 9.53 -3.88
CA ARG A 179 2.25 10.79 -3.99
C ARG A 179 3.74 10.58 -3.80
N LYS A 180 4.54 11.51 -4.31
CA LYS A 180 5.99 11.56 -4.08
C LYS A 180 6.41 12.95 -3.62
N ALA A 181 7.54 13.02 -2.95
CA ALA A 181 8.18 14.29 -2.66
C ALA A 181 8.82 14.83 -3.95
N GLU A 182 8.81 16.15 -4.13
CA GLU A 182 9.47 16.83 -5.24
C GLU A 182 10.06 18.15 -4.74
N PHE A 183 11.26 18.49 -5.20
CA PHE A 183 11.90 19.78 -5.02
C PHE A 183 13.00 19.95 -6.06
N ASP A 184 13.36 21.20 -6.37
CA ASP A 184 14.53 21.51 -7.18
C ASP A 184 15.79 21.50 -6.30
N ALA A 185 16.79 20.71 -6.69
CA ALA A 185 18.06 20.64 -5.98
C ALA A 185 18.79 22.00 -5.99
N GLU A 186 18.63 22.80 -7.05
CA GLU A 186 19.27 24.10 -7.20
C GLU A 186 18.68 25.15 -6.24
N ASP A 187 17.44 24.96 -5.81
CA ASP A 187 16.76 25.82 -4.82
C ASP A 187 17.17 25.51 -3.37
N CYS A 188 17.94 24.45 -3.14
CA CYS A 188 18.38 24.05 -1.82
C CYS A 188 19.66 24.81 -1.43
N PRO A 189 19.67 25.60 -0.33
CA PRO A 189 20.85 26.32 0.10
C PRO A 189 22.03 25.39 0.41
N LEU A 190 23.25 25.78 0.02
CA LEU A 190 24.46 24.99 0.25
C LEU A 190 24.72 24.74 1.75
N ASP A 191 24.36 25.70 2.60
CA ASP A 191 24.48 25.67 4.06
C ASP A 191 23.32 24.95 4.77
N CYS A 192 22.35 24.41 4.01
CA CYS A 192 21.28 23.60 4.57
C CYS A 192 21.85 22.35 5.25
N SER A 193 21.41 22.07 6.49
CA SER A 193 21.80 20.86 7.24
C SER A 193 21.13 19.57 6.72
N ARG A 194 20.24 19.68 5.71
CA ARG A 194 19.55 18.58 5.01
C ARG A 194 18.87 17.57 5.95
N PRO A 195 18.04 18.01 6.92
CA PRO A 195 17.30 17.10 7.80
C PRO A 195 16.33 16.18 7.02
N CYS A 196 15.91 16.60 5.82
CA CYS A 196 15.09 15.80 4.91
C CYS A 196 15.78 14.51 4.44
N GLU A 197 17.10 14.48 4.25
CA GLU A 197 17.85 13.27 3.90
C GLU A 197 17.85 12.28 5.06
N VAL A 198 18.09 12.79 6.28
CA VAL A 198 18.19 11.98 7.51
C VAL A 198 16.85 11.36 7.90
N VAL A 199 15.76 12.12 7.78
CA VAL A 199 14.43 11.64 8.18
C VAL A 199 13.82 10.66 7.16
N CYS A 200 14.34 10.60 5.93
CA CYS A 200 13.78 9.80 4.85
C CYS A 200 14.04 8.30 5.08
N PRO A 201 13.01 7.49 5.39
CA PRO A 201 13.21 6.08 5.74
C PRO A 201 13.66 5.20 4.57
N ALA A 202 13.44 5.66 3.33
CA ALA A 202 13.84 4.99 2.10
C ALA A 202 15.15 5.55 1.51
N SER A 203 15.81 6.49 2.20
CA SER A 203 17.00 7.17 1.67
C SER A 203 16.78 7.69 0.24
N ALA A 204 15.58 8.21 -0.02
CA ALA A 204 15.10 8.64 -1.33
C ALA A 204 15.46 10.09 -1.65
N ILE A 205 16.29 10.75 -0.83
CA ILE A 205 16.78 12.11 -1.08
C ILE A 205 18.30 12.03 -1.04
N ALA A 206 18.94 12.48 -2.11
CA ALA A 206 20.39 12.52 -2.22
C ALA A 206 20.82 13.81 -2.94
N LEU A 207 21.39 14.76 -2.20
CA LEU A 207 22.01 15.96 -2.75
C LEU A 207 23.52 15.83 -2.70
N LYS A 208 24.18 16.14 -3.82
CA LYS A 208 25.64 16.17 -3.96
C LYS A 208 26.07 17.55 -4.38
N GLU A 209 27.18 18.02 -3.85
CA GLU A 209 27.83 19.23 -4.37
C GLU A 209 28.30 18.98 -5.79
N GLY A 210 27.80 19.78 -6.73
CA GLY A 210 28.27 19.77 -8.10
C GLY A 210 29.54 20.60 -8.22
N ASN A 211 30.65 19.99 -8.60
CA ASN A 211 31.77 20.75 -9.15
C ASN A 211 31.32 21.27 -10.53
N SER A 212 31.06 22.57 -10.63
CA SER A 212 30.82 23.23 -11.91
C SER A 212 32.08 23.09 -12.77
N LEU A 213 32.05 22.21 -13.76
CA LEU A 213 33.16 21.96 -14.70
C LEU A 213 33.31 23.07 -15.76
N ALA A 214 32.73 24.25 -15.51
CA ALA A 214 32.98 25.42 -16.32
C ALA A 214 34.31 26.03 -15.85
N GLU A 215 35.33 25.93 -16.69
CA GLU A 215 36.62 26.60 -16.50
C GLU A 215 36.43 28.04 -16.05
N VAL A 216 36.85 28.34 -14.82
CA VAL A 216 36.79 29.68 -14.25
C VAL A 216 37.96 30.48 -14.80
N SER A 217 37.67 31.42 -15.70
CA SER A 217 38.48 32.61 -15.84
C SER A 217 38.23 33.53 -14.63
N LEU A 218 39.23 33.61 -13.77
CA LEU A 218 39.52 34.61 -12.72
C LEU A 218 38.33 35.41 -12.10
N GLY A 219 38.01 35.10 -10.83
CA GLY A 219 37.64 36.14 -9.85
C GLY A 219 36.23 36.16 -9.27
N THR A 220 35.31 35.27 -9.65
CA THR A 220 33.97 35.20 -9.06
C THR A 220 33.80 33.92 -8.25
N SER A 221 33.39 34.06 -6.98
CA SER A 221 33.02 32.94 -6.10
C SER A 221 32.07 32.01 -6.83
N THR A 222 32.54 30.81 -7.17
CA THR A 222 31.72 29.79 -7.81
C THR A 222 30.57 29.47 -6.88
N SER A 223 29.36 29.93 -7.22
CA SER A 223 28.13 29.51 -6.55
C SER A 223 28.02 28.00 -6.76
N GLY A 224 28.35 27.23 -5.72
CA GLY A 224 28.19 25.78 -5.76
C GLY A 224 26.72 25.49 -6.06
N VAL A 225 26.46 24.64 -7.05
CA VAL A 225 25.10 24.18 -7.37
C VAL A 225 24.98 22.77 -6.83
N LEU A 226 23.92 22.50 -6.05
CA LEU A 226 23.61 21.14 -5.63
C LEU A 226 22.98 20.39 -6.80
N LYS A 227 23.44 19.15 -7.01
CA LYS A 227 22.88 18.22 -7.99
C LYS A 227 22.23 17.04 -7.26
N GLY A 228 21.28 16.39 -7.92
CA GLY A 228 20.54 15.24 -7.38
C GLY A 228 19.09 15.61 -7.08
N GLY A 229 18.58 15.19 -5.92
CA GLY A 229 17.20 15.45 -5.52
C GLY A 229 16.52 14.19 -5.00
N VAL A 230 15.25 14.04 -5.33
CA VAL A 230 14.45 12.87 -4.96
C VAL A 230 14.75 11.72 -5.93
N ILE A 231 15.12 10.55 -5.39
CA ILE A 231 15.17 9.29 -6.11
C ILE A 231 13.73 8.77 -6.18
N THR A 232 13.07 9.02 -7.30
CA THR A 232 11.64 8.80 -7.51
C THR A 232 11.22 7.37 -7.16
N GLU A 233 12.00 6.37 -7.54
CA GLU A 233 11.69 4.94 -7.35
C GLU A 233 11.69 4.55 -5.87
N ARG A 234 12.52 5.22 -5.05
CA ARG A 234 12.58 4.98 -3.60
C ARG A 234 11.56 5.81 -2.82
N CYS A 235 11.11 6.92 -3.39
CA CYS A 235 10.20 7.82 -2.70
C CYS A 235 8.77 7.28 -2.73
N TYR A 236 8.32 6.81 -1.56
CA TYR A 236 6.97 6.26 -1.41
C TYR A 236 5.95 7.25 -0.80
N GLY A 237 6.30 8.55 -0.70
CA GLY A 237 5.34 9.59 -0.28
C GLY A 237 5.04 9.68 1.21
N CYS A 238 5.92 9.18 2.08
CA CYS A 238 5.69 9.18 3.54
C CYS A 238 5.48 10.59 4.15
N GLY A 239 5.97 11.63 3.49
CA GLY A 239 5.83 13.02 3.88
C GLY A 239 6.64 13.47 5.11
N ARG A 240 7.55 12.64 5.63
CA ARG A 240 8.41 13.01 6.76
C ARG A 240 9.37 14.15 6.45
N CYS A 241 9.75 14.31 5.19
CA CYS A 241 10.63 15.36 4.74
C CYS A 241 9.98 16.76 4.73
N PHE A 242 8.65 16.84 4.58
CA PHE A 242 7.94 18.13 4.46
C PHE A 242 8.10 19.00 5.72
N PRO A 243 7.71 18.54 6.94
CA PRO A 243 7.74 19.41 8.12
C PRO A 243 9.16 19.70 8.64
N VAL A 244 10.19 18.97 8.16
CA VAL A 244 11.58 19.17 8.62
C VAL A 244 12.40 20.05 7.70
N CYS A 245 11.91 20.37 6.49
CA CYS A 245 12.65 21.23 5.57
C CYS A 245 12.66 22.67 6.11
N PRO A 246 13.82 23.24 6.48
CA PRO A 246 13.86 24.58 7.10
C PRO A 246 13.48 25.72 6.14
N TYR A 247 13.46 25.44 4.83
CA TYR A 247 13.17 26.41 3.78
C TYR A 247 11.84 26.14 3.05
N ASP A 248 11.07 25.14 3.51
CA ASP A 248 9.76 24.78 2.94
C ASP A 248 9.78 24.55 1.41
N LYS A 249 10.85 23.91 0.92
CA LYS A 249 11.07 23.68 -0.53
C LYS A 249 10.51 22.37 -1.06
N ILE A 250 10.09 21.46 -0.18
CA ILE A 250 9.68 20.11 -0.56
C ILE A 250 8.15 20.05 -0.63
N ARG A 251 7.63 19.82 -1.84
CA ARG A 251 6.20 19.63 -2.08
C ARG A 251 5.83 18.16 -2.24
N ALA A 252 4.55 17.86 -2.03
CA ALA A 252 3.96 16.58 -2.40
C ALA A 252 3.34 16.68 -3.80
N VAL A 253 3.65 15.71 -4.65
CA VAL A 253 3.04 15.58 -5.99
C VAL A 253 2.26 14.28 -6.03
N ALA A 254 0.93 14.40 -6.07
CA ALA A 254 0.01 13.27 -6.20
C ALA A 254 -0.07 12.81 -7.66
N TYR A 255 -0.37 11.53 -7.86
CA TYR A 255 -0.58 10.95 -9.18
C TYR A 255 -1.67 9.87 -9.13
N LYS A 256 -2.17 9.48 -10.29
CA LYS A 256 -3.07 8.33 -10.44
C LYS A 256 -2.40 7.27 -11.30
N ARG A 257 -2.62 5.99 -10.99
CA ARG A 257 -2.21 4.89 -11.88
C ARG A 257 -3.07 4.91 -13.13
N ASP A 258 -2.46 4.65 -14.28
CA ASP A 258 -3.18 4.58 -15.54
C ASP A 258 -4.04 3.30 -15.58
N THR A 259 -5.34 3.48 -15.81
CA THR A 259 -6.30 2.38 -15.79
C THR A 259 -6.07 1.39 -16.93
N THR A 260 -5.66 1.86 -18.12
CA THR A 260 -5.43 1.02 -19.30
C THR A 260 -4.19 0.15 -19.09
N ALA A 261 -3.08 0.74 -18.67
CA ALA A 261 -1.86 0.04 -18.32
C ALA A 261 -2.07 -0.95 -17.17
N THR A 262 -2.92 -0.61 -16.20
CA THR A 262 -3.31 -1.53 -15.11
C THR A 262 -4.09 -2.74 -15.66
N ALA A 263 -5.06 -2.52 -16.54
CA ALA A 263 -5.82 -3.60 -17.16
C ALA A 263 -4.91 -4.54 -17.96
N GLU A 264 -3.98 -3.99 -18.76
CA GLU A 264 -2.98 -4.76 -19.48
C GLU A 264 -2.10 -5.59 -18.53
N LEU A 265 -1.62 -4.97 -17.45
CA LEU A 265 -0.80 -5.63 -16.42
C LEU A 265 -1.54 -6.81 -15.77
N ILE A 266 -2.83 -6.65 -15.45
CA ILE A 266 -3.65 -7.73 -14.87
C ILE A 266 -3.77 -8.92 -15.84
N THR A 267 -3.92 -8.66 -17.15
CA THR A 267 -4.06 -9.73 -18.16
C THR A 267 -2.77 -10.53 -18.42
N ARG A 268 -1.63 -10.10 -17.89
CA ARG A 268 -0.34 -10.79 -18.03
C ARG A 268 -0.26 -12.12 -17.25
N ASN A 269 -1.26 -12.40 -16.40
CA ASN A 269 -1.42 -13.65 -15.65
C ASN A 269 -0.30 -13.92 -14.62
N ASP A 270 0.39 -12.87 -14.17
CA ASP A 270 1.35 -12.89 -13.07
C ASP A 270 0.98 -11.91 -11.93
N VAL A 271 -0.26 -11.40 -11.98
CA VAL A 271 -0.98 -10.65 -10.95
C VAL A 271 -2.20 -11.46 -10.51
N ASP A 272 -2.30 -11.76 -9.22
CA ASP A 272 -3.39 -12.56 -8.65
C ASP A 272 -4.52 -11.69 -8.07
N ALA A 273 -4.21 -10.45 -7.66
CA ALA A 273 -5.15 -9.59 -6.94
C ALA A 273 -4.95 -8.10 -7.26
N LEU A 274 -6.00 -7.31 -7.04
CA LEU A 274 -6.00 -5.86 -7.19
C LEU A 274 -6.40 -5.21 -5.87
N GLU A 275 -5.72 -4.13 -5.51
CA GLU A 275 -6.16 -3.21 -4.46
C GLU A 275 -6.55 -1.87 -5.08
N ILE A 276 -7.74 -1.38 -4.73
CA ILE A 276 -8.22 -0.06 -5.08
C ILE A 276 -8.25 0.80 -3.81
N HIS A 277 -7.41 1.81 -3.76
CA HIS A 277 -7.47 2.88 -2.78
C HIS A 277 -8.57 3.86 -3.13
N THR A 278 -9.34 4.25 -2.11
CA THR A 278 -10.43 5.21 -2.25
C THR A 278 -10.59 6.07 -1.00
N SER A 279 -10.94 7.35 -1.22
CA SER A 279 -11.34 8.24 -0.14
C SER A 279 -12.71 7.89 0.46
N GLY A 280 -13.49 7.05 -0.23
CA GLY A 280 -14.87 6.71 0.13
C GLY A 280 -15.88 7.86 -0.06
N ARG A 281 -15.44 9.02 -0.54
CA ARG A 281 -16.28 10.23 -0.72
C ARG A 281 -16.79 10.39 -2.15
N GLN A 282 -16.01 9.98 -3.15
CA GLN A 282 -16.30 10.19 -4.58
C GLN A 282 -16.57 8.88 -5.31
N THR A 283 -17.79 8.35 -5.17
CA THR A 283 -18.16 7.05 -5.74
C THR A 283 -18.21 7.01 -7.27
N SER A 284 -18.33 8.17 -7.93
CA SER A 284 -18.26 8.28 -9.40
C SER A 284 -16.87 7.95 -9.93
N LEU A 285 -15.81 8.41 -9.26
CA LEU A 285 -14.42 8.13 -9.64
C LEU A 285 -14.09 6.64 -9.43
N PHE A 286 -14.57 6.06 -8.33
CA PHE A 286 -14.48 4.62 -8.09
C PHE A 286 -15.13 3.82 -9.23
N LYS A 287 -16.33 4.24 -9.66
CA LYS A 287 -17.04 3.60 -10.76
C LYS A 287 -16.30 3.74 -12.09
N GLU A 288 -15.74 4.92 -12.38
CA GLU A 288 -14.96 5.16 -13.60
C GLU A 288 -13.74 4.23 -13.67
N LEU A 289 -12.98 4.14 -12.58
CA LEU A 289 -11.86 3.21 -12.47
C LEU A 289 -12.33 1.76 -12.65
N TRP A 290 -13.36 1.34 -11.91
CA TRP A 290 -13.89 -0.03 -11.97
C TRP A 290 -14.37 -0.42 -13.37
N ASP A 291 -15.09 0.47 -14.05
CA ASP A 291 -15.54 0.22 -15.42
C ASP A 291 -14.39 0.24 -16.43
N GLY A 292 -13.39 1.10 -16.24
CA GLY A 292 -12.20 1.17 -17.09
C GLY A 292 -11.33 -0.08 -17.01
N LEU A 293 -11.29 -0.76 -15.87
CA LEU A 293 -10.62 -2.07 -15.76
C LEU A 293 -11.32 -3.16 -16.59
N GLY A 294 -12.64 -3.02 -16.81
CA GLY A 294 -13.40 -3.84 -17.75
C GLY A 294 -13.27 -5.34 -17.49
N ASP A 295 -13.00 -6.10 -18.56
CA ASP A 295 -12.94 -7.57 -18.50
C ASP A 295 -11.65 -8.10 -17.84
N SER A 296 -10.64 -7.26 -17.62
CA SER A 296 -9.40 -7.66 -16.93
C SER A 296 -9.66 -8.19 -15.52
N ILE A 297 -10.74 -7.72 -14.86
CA ILE A 297 -11.17 -8.19 -13.54
C ILE A 297 -11.39 -9.72 -13.49
N SER A 298 -11.72 -10.36 -14.62
CA SER A 298 -11.93 -11.81 -14.69
C SER A 298 -10.66 -12.65 -14.44
N TYR A 299 -9.47 -12.05 -14.55
CA TYR A 299 -8.18 -12.70 -14.26
C TYR A 299 -7.83 -12.67 -12.77
N LEU A 300 -8.52 -11.84 -11.98
CA LEU A 300 -8.22 -11.65 -10.57
C LEU A 300 -8.86 -12.74 -9.70
N ARG A 301 -8.14 -13.12 -8.65
CA ARG A 301 -8.58 -14.03 -7.59
C ARG A 301 -9.18 -13.28 -6.41
N LEU A 302 -8.77 -12.03 -6.21
CA LEU A 302 -9.26 -11.17 -5.15
C LEU A 302 -9.19 -9.69 -5.56
N VAL A 303 -10.22 -8.93 -5.19
CA VAL A 303 -10.22 -7.47 -5.22
C VAL A 303 -10.29 -6.97 -3.78
N ALA A 304 -9.38 -6.08 -3.44
CA ALA A 304 -9.35 -5.36 -2.19
C ALA A 304 -9.80 -3.91 -2.41
N VAL A 305 -10.67 -3.39 -1.54
CA VAL A 305 -10.99 -1.96 -1.47
C VAL A 305 -10.41 -1.41 -0.18
N SER A 306 -9.44 -0.52 -0.30
CA SER A 306 -8.75 0.14 0.81
C SER A 306 -9.37 1.49 1.06
N LEU A 307 -9.91 1.68 2.27
CA LEU A 307 -10.66 2.88 2.63
C LEU A 307 -10.32 3.37 4.06
N PRO A 308 -10.32 4.69 4.31
CA PRO A 308 -10.16 5.23 5.64
C PRO A 308 -11.45 5.11 6.46
N ASN A 309 -11.34 5.34 7.77
CA ASN A 309 -12.52 5.50 8.62
C ASN A 309 -13.14 6.89 8.39
N THR A 310 -14.28 6.96 7.70
CA THR A 310 -15.01 8.21 7.44
C THR A 310 -16.17 8.44 8.43
N GLY A 311 -16.15 7.75 9.58
CA GLY A 311 -17.20 7.83 10.59
C GLY A 311 -18.48 7.17 10.11
N ASP A 312 -19.62 7.82 10.35
CA ASP A 312 -20.96 7.28 10.07
C ASP A 312 -21.19 6.96 8.59
N SER A 313 -20.45 7.59 7.68
CA SER A 313 -20.57 7.35 6.24
C SER A 313 -19.89 6.07 5.76
N THR A 314 -18.97 5.48 6.55
CA THR A 314 -18.10 4.38 6.12
C THR A 314 -18.90 3.21 5.52
N ILE A 315 -19.91 2.72 6.25
CA ILE A 315 -20.69 1.54 5.83
C ILE A 315 -21.53 1.84 4.58
N SER A 316 -22.09 3.05 4.49
CA SER A 316 -22.83 3.50 3.30
C SER A 316 -21.93 3.56 2.06
N SER A 317 -20.72 4.09 2.21
CA SER A 317 -19.71 4.12 1.15
C SER A 317 -19.30 2.70 0.73
N MET A 318 -19.04 1.79 1.69
CA MET A 318 -18.76 0.38 1.40
C MET A 318 -19.89 -0.27 0.61
N ASN A 319 -21.15 -0.11 1.04
CA ASN A 319 -22.31 -0.67 0.34
C ASN A 319 -22.46 -0.12 -1.08
N THR A 320 -22.21 1.18 -1.27
CA THR A 320 -22.25 1.81 -2.59
C THR A 320 -21.17 1.25 -3.52
N MET A 321 -19.92 1.14 -3.04
CA MET A 321 -18.81 0.56 -3.81
C MET A 321 -19.05 -0.91 -4.13
N TYR A 322 -19.58 -1.68 -3.17
CA TYR A 322 -19.95 -3.07 -3.42
C TYR A 322 -21.02 -3.19 -4.50
N SER A 323 -22.04 -2.33 -4.49
CA SER A 323 -23.10 -2.32 -5.50
C SER A 323 -22.56 -2.01 -6.90
N ILE A 324 -21.52 -1.17 -7.00
CA ILE A 324 -20.81 -0.89 -8.25
C ILE A 324 -20.03 -2.13 -8.72
N MET A 325 -19.35 -2.83 -7.81
CA MET A 325 -18.53 -3.99 -8.14
C MET A 325 -19.35 -5.24 -8.47
N GLN A 326 -20.41 -5.49 -7.71
CA GLN A 326 -21.19 -6.73 -7.68
C GLN A 326 -21.57 -7.29 -9.06
N PRO A 327 -22.00 -6.50 -10.06
CA PRO A 327 -22.40 -7.03 -11.37
C PRO A 327 -21.26 -7.75 -12.12
N LYS A 328 -20.00 -7.33 -11.90
CA LYS A 328 -18.81 -7.85 -12.60
C LYS A 328 -17.86 -8.61 -11.66
N LEU A 329 -18.07 -8.56 -10.35
CA LEU A 329 -17.19 -9.19 -9.36
C LEU A 329 -17.37 -10.72 -9.38
N ARG A 330 -16.35 -11.44 -9.90
CA ARG A 330 -16.32 -12.92 -9.96
C ARG A 330 -15.36 -13.56 -8.96
N CYS A 331 -14.63 -12.74 -8.22
CA CYS A 331 -13.55 -13.14 -7.33
C CYS A 331 -13.85 -12.76 -5.87
N PHE A 332 -12.93 -13.04 -4.95
CA PHE A 332 -13.13 -12.70 -3.53
C PHE A 332 -13.05 -11.19 -3.30
N ASN A 333 -13.89 -10.68 -2.38
CA ASN A 333 -13.82 -9.28 -1.95
C ASN A 333 -13.10 -9.17 -0.60
N LEU A 334 -12.27 -8.14 -0.46
CA LEU A 334 -11.54 -7.81 0.77
C LEU A 334 -11.69 -6.32 1.08
N TRP A 335 -12.20 -6.00 2.26
CA TRP A 335 -12.21 -4.64 2.77
C TRP A 335 -10.96 -4.40 3.59
N GLN A 336 -10.07 -3.57 3.06
CA GLN A 336 -8.84 -3.21 3.73
C GLN A 336 -9.06 -1.92 4.55
N LEU A 337 -9.01 -2.07 5.87
CA LEU A 337 -9.28 -1.03 6.85
C LEU A 337 -8.01 -0.21 7.07
N ASP A 338 -7.90 0.89 6.33
CA ASP A 338 -6.74 1.77 6.33
C ASP A 338 -6.83 2.80 7.45
N GLY A 339 -6.56 2.35 8.68
CA GLY A 339 -6.65 3.15 9.91
C GLY A 339 -5.79 4.43 9.91
N ARG A 340 -4.61 4.39 10.53
CA ARG A 340 -3.65 5.51 10.39
C ARG A 340 -2.67 5.19 9.27
N PRO A 341 -2.85 5.70 8.06
CA PRO A 341 -2.01 5.32 6.93
C PRO A 341 -0.55 5.74 7.13
N MET A 342 0.37 5.02 6.50
CA MET A 342 1.81 5.33 6.46
C MET A 342 2.51 5.51 7.81
N SER A 343 1.96 4.90 8.87
CA SER A 343 2.41 5.14 10.25
C SER A 343 2.88 3.89 11.00
N GLY A 344 2.90 2.72 10.36
CA GLY A 344 3.18 1.43 11.04
C GLY A 344 4.53 1.38 11.77
N ASP A 345 5.54 2.09 11.28
CA ASP A 345 6.89 2.14 11.87
C ASP A 345 7.07 3.22 12.96
N ILE A 346 6.02 4.00 13.25
CA ILE A 346 5.97 5.07 14.26
C ILE A 346 5.58 4.52 15.66
N GLY A 347 5.13 3.26 15.75
CA GLY A 347 4.95 2.53 17.00
C GLY A 347 3.49 2.35 17.44
N ARG A 348 3.28 2.03 18.73
CA ARG A 348 1.98 1.53 19.27
C ARG A 348 0.77 2.41 18.98
N GLY A 349 0.93 3.74 18.96
CA GLY A 349 -0.17 4.68 18.72
C GLY A 349 -0.84 4.46 17.36
N ALA A 350 -0.05 4.13 16.33
CA ALA A 350 -0.53 3.92 14.96
C ALA A 350 -1.53 2.76 14.84
N THR A 351 -1.32 1.68 15.60
CA THR A 351 -2.12 0.45 15.50
C THR A 351 -3.48 0.57 16.17
N ARG A 352 -3.62 1.47 17.16
CA ARG A 352 -4.87 1.62 17.93
C ARG A 352 -6.03 2.07 17.06
N GLU A 353 -5.78 2.98 16.12
CA GLU A 353 -6.80 3.51 15.21
C GLU A 353 -7.32 2.43 14.25
N SER A 354 -6.43 1.58 13.72
CA SER A 354 -6.83 0.48 12.85
C SER A 354 -7.63 -0.61 13.58
N ILE A 355 -7.26 -0.92 14.83
CA ILE A 355 -8.05 -1.84 15.66
C ILE A 355 -9.43 -1.25 15.99
N ALA A 356 -9.49 0.03 16.37
CA ALA A 356 -10.77 0.70 16.65
C ALA A 356 -11.68 0.69 15.41
N PHE A 357 -11.11 0.93 14.23
CA PHE A 357 -11.84 0.86 12.98
C PHE A 357 -12.36 -0.57 12.70
N ALA A 358 -11.53 -1.60 12.92
CA ALA A 358 -11.95 -2.99 12.79
C ALA A 358 -13.07 -3.37 13.75
N VAL A 359 -13.04 -2.91 15.00
CA VAL A 359 -14.11 -3.12 15.99
C VAL A 359 -15.43 -2.53 15.50
N GLN A 360 -15.39 -1.28 14.99
CA GLN A 360 -16.57 -0.61 14.46
C GLN A 360 -17.18 -1.38 13.28
N VAL A 361 -16.39 -1.73 12.27
CA VAL A 361 -16.88 -2.41 11.06
C VAL A 361 -17.32 -3.85 11.37
N ALA A 362 -16.60 -4.56 12.23
CA ALA A 362 -16.96 -5.93 12.61
C ALA A 362 -18.33 -6.02 13.29
N ALA A 363 -18.68 -5.03 14.13
CA ALA A 363 -19.95 -4.98 14.87
C ALA A 363 -21.18 -4.71 14.00
N VAL A 364 -21.01 -4.15 12.80
CA VAL A 364 -22.11 -3.75 11.92
C VAL A 364 -22.67 -4.95 11.15
N LYS A 365 -24.00 -5.11 11.17
CA LYS A 365 -24.69 -6.25 10.52
C LYS A 365 -24.97 -6.02 9.03
N ASP A 366 -25.22 -4.79 8.60
CA ASP A 366 -25.61 -4.42 7.23
C ASP A 366 -24.41 -4.01 6.34
N LYS A 367 -23.19 -4.39 6.73
CA LYS A 367 -22.00 -4.19 5.92
C LYS A 367 -22.04 -5.11 4.68
N PRO A 368 -21.43 -4.69 3.55
CA PRO A 368 -21.40 -5.52 2.36
C PRO A 368 -20.55 -6.79 2.56
N PRO A 369 -20.78 -7.84 1.76
CA PRO A 369 -19.97 -9.06 1.78
C PRO A 369 -18.49 -8.79 1.52
N GLY A 370 -17.63 -9.61 2.14
CA GLY A 370 -16.18 -9.57 1.95
C GLY A 370 -15.42 -9.87 3.25
N PHE A 371 -14.16 -10.24 3.11
CA PHE A 371 -13.25 -10.37 4.25
C PHE A 371 -12.86 -8.99 4.78
N LEU A 372 -12.46 -8.90 6.05
CA LEU A 372 -11.89 -7.68 6.63
C LEU A 372 -10.38 -7.88 6.86
N GLN A 373 -9.57 -6.87 6.53
CA GLN A 373 -8.13 -6.85 6.83
C GLN A 373 -7.70 -5.50 7.40
N LEU A 374 -6.83 -5.50 8.41
CA LEU A 374 -6.19 -4.28 8.91
C LEU A 374 -4.96 -3.95 8.06
N ALA A 375 -4.74 -2.69 7.69
CA ALA A 375 -3.52 -2.29 6.97
C ALA A 375 -2.89 -0.97 7.44
N GLY A 376 -3.70 -0.03 7.93
CA GLY A 376 -3.17 1.25 8.44
C GLY A 376 -2.46 1.08 9.79
N GLY A 377 -1.21 1.51 9.90
CA GLY A 377 -0.53 1.57 11.21
C GLY A 377 -0.21 0.22 11.87
N THR A 378 -0.26 -0.89 11.12
CA THR A 378 -0.01 -2.24 11.62
C THR A 378 1.48 -2.48 11.94
N ASN A 379 1.74 -3.21 13.03
CA ASN A 379 3.09 -3.56 13.51
C ASN A 379 3.01 -4.75 14.50
N ILE A 380 4.10 -5.01 15.22
CA ILE A 380 4.21 -6.11 16.19
C ILE A 380 3.12 -6.12 17.28
N HIS A 381 2.46 -4.99 17.56
CA HIS A 381 1.40 -4.90 18.55
C HIS A 381 -0.01 -5.22 18.01
N THR A 382 -0.18 -5.41 16.70
CA THR A 382 -1.50 -5.55 16.07
C THR A 382 -2.22 -6.80 16.53
N VAL A 383 -1.55 -7.95 16.56
CA VAL A 383 -2.18 -9.23 16.97
C VAL A 383 -2.63 -9.18 18.42
N ASP A 384 -1.79 -8.71 19.34
CA ASP A 384 -2.16 -8.57 20.75
C ASP A 384 -3.36 -7.63 20.94
N GLY A 385 -3.42 -6.56 20.15
CA GLY A 385 -4.55 -5.65 20.14
C GLY A 385 -5.85 -6.31 19.64
N LEU A 386 -5.79 -7.09 18.57
CA LEU A 386 -6.95 -7.86 18.07
C LEU A 386 -7.41 -8.92 19.08
N LYS A 387 -6.47 -9.62 19.75
CA LYS A 387 -6.78 -10.58 20.82
C LYS A 387 -7.51 -9.92 21.98
N LYS A 388 -7.06 -8.74 22.42
CA LYS A 388 -7.72 -7.96 23.49
C LYS A 388 -9.15 -7.54 23.14
N MET A 389 -9.41 -7.30 21.86
CA MET A 389 -10.76 -6.94 21.38
C MET A 389 -11.60 -8.16 20.97
N GLY A 390 -11.08 -9.38 21.13
CA GLY A 390 -11.80 -10.60 20.74
C GLY A 390 -12.04 -10.73 19.23
N LEU A 391 -11.18 -10.12 18.40
CA LEU A 391 -11.30 -10.14 16.93
C LEU A 391 -10.31 -11.09 16.24
N PHE A 392 -9.24 -11.51 16.92
CA PHE A 392 -8.21 -12.36 16.34
C PHE A 392 -8.68 -13.81 16.23
N GLN A 393 -8.78 -14.34 15.00
CA GLN A 393 -9.22 -15.71 14.68
C GLN A 393 -10.59 -16.09 15.28
N THR A 394 -11.40 -15.09 15.64
CA THR A 394 -12.75 -15.28 16.17
C THR A 394 -13.72 -15.52 15.02
N THR A 395 -14.47 -16.62 15.05
CA THR A 395 -15.44 -16.98 14.00
C THR A 395 -16.80 -16.31 14.22
N SER A 396 -17.42 -15.82 13.16
CA SER A 396 -18.83 -15.39 13.18
C SER A 396 -19.75 -16.61 13.16
N ILE A 397 -20.57 -16.81 14.20
CA ILE A 397 -21.65 -17.79 14.18
C ILE A 397 -22.84 -17.13 13.48
N THR A 398 -23.11 -17.49 12.23
CA THR A 398 -24.39 -17.16 11.60
C THR A 398 -25.46 -18.09 12.17
N ASN A 399 -26.10 -17.68 13.26
CA ASN A 399 -27.34 -18.30 13.72
C ASN A 399 -28.44 -17.97 12.71
N ASN A 400 -28.67 -18.84 11.73
CA ASN A 400 -29.96 -18.87 11.04
C ASN A 400 -31.00 -19.44 12.02
N SER A 401 -31.45 -18.60 12.96
CA SER A 401 -32.62 -18.91 13.77
C SER A 401 -33.86 -18.77 12.89
N ASN A 402 -34.35 -19.88 12.34
CA ASN A 402 -35.77 -20.19 12.10
C ASN A 402 -35.98 -21.50 11.29
N ASP A 403 -35.27 -22.58 11.61
CA ASP A 403 -35.73 -23.90 11.18
C ASP A 403 -35.35 -24.97 12.22
N GLU A 404 -36.23 -25.15 13.20
CA GLU A 404 -36.30 -26.41 13.95
C GLU A 404 -36.84 -27.50 13.01
N ARG A 405 -35.98 -28.10 12.18
CA ARG A 405 -36.09 -29.51 11.75
C ARG A 405 -34.99 -29.92 10.77
N MET A 406 -34.30 -30.99 11.18
CA MET A 406 -33.70 -32.04 10.36
C MET A 406 -32.35 -31.80 9.65
N THR A 407 -31.55 -32.87 9.80
CA THR A 407 -30.48 -33.38 8.92
C THR A 407 -29.13 -32.65 8.90
N ALA A 408 -28.14 -33.37 9.43
CA ALA A 408 -26.72 -33.12 9.28
C ALA A 408 -26.33 -33.10 7.80
N THR A 409 -26.21 -31.89 7.23
CA THR A 409 -25.57 -31.67 5.93
C THR A 409 -25.01 -30.26 5.85
N SER A 410 -23.70 -30.19 5.61
CA SER A 410 -22.83 -29.03 5.36
C SER A 410 -22.31 -28.26 6.60
N PRO A 411 -20.98 -28.17 6.82
CA PRO A 411 -20.42 -27.29 7.82
C PRO A 411 -20.71 -25.85 7.38
N SER A 412 -21.60 -25.16 8.09
CA SER A 412 -21.79 -23.73 7.93
C SER A 412 -20.41 -23.05 8.02
N SER A 413 -20.02 -22.31 6.99
CA SER A 413 -18.67 -21.80 6.81
C SER A 413 -18.36 -20.71 7.84
N LEU A 414 -17.85 -21.12 8.99
CA LEU A 414 -17.34 -20.24 10.03
C LEU A 414 -16.17 -19.43 9.47
N HIS A 415 -16.42 -18.17 9.12
CA HIS A 415 -15.39 -17.21 8.71
C HIS A 415 -14.93 -16.39 9.91
N ALA A 416 -13.63 -16.11 9.99
CA ALA A 416 -13.10 -15.16 10.95
C ALA A 416 -13.71 -13.76 10.75
N LEU A 417 -13.97 -13.04 11.85
CA LEU A 417 -14.46 -11.66 11.83
C LEU A 417 -13.47 -10.71 11.14
N VAL A 418 -12.18 -10.95 11.37
CA VAL A 418 -11.06 -10.32 10.68
C VAL A 418 -10.27 -11.41 9.99
N GLY A 419 -10.17 -11.32 8.66
CA GLY A 419 -9.49 -12.32 7.83
C GLY A 419 -7.97 -12.28 7.94
N GLY A 420 -7.38 -11.10 8.21
CA GLY A 420 -5.94 -10.99 8.41
C GLY A 420 -5.40 -9.57 8.60
N ILE A 421 -4.08 -9.46 8.46
CA ILE A 421 -3.33 -8.23 8.69
C ILE A 421 -2.41 -7.98 7.49
N ALA A 422 -2.30 -6.74 7.04
CA ALA A 422 -1.30 -6.30 6.09
C ALA A 422 -0.22 -5.53 6.84
N TYR A 423 1.06 -5.78 6.55
CA TYR A 423 2.19 -5.07 7.14
C TYR A 423 2.97 -4.30 6.08
N GLY A 424 3.05 -2.98 6.22
CA GLY A 424 3.81 -2.11 5.32
C GLY A 424 5.07 -1.54 5.96
N GLY A 425 5.00 -0.30 6.43
CA GLY A 425 6.17 0.45 6.94
C GLY A 425 6.97 -0.29 8.02
N TYR A 426 6.30 -1.00 8.95
CA TYR A 426 6.99 -1.77 9.98
C TYR A 426 7.77 -2.97 9.39
N ALA A 427 7.15 -3.73 8.49
CA ALA A 427 7.77 -4.85 7.80
C ALA A 427 9.01 -4.41 7.00
N ARG A 428 8.86 -3.35 6.20
CA ARG A 428 9.97 -2.76 5.44
C ARG A 428 11.07 -2.23 6.35
N LYS A 429 10.73 -1.67 7.52
CA LYS A 429 11.74 -1.18 8.48
C LYS A 429 12.59 -2.31 9.05
N ILE A 430 11.98 -3.40 9.52
CA ILE A 430 12.73 -4.46 10.22
C ILE A 430 13.68 -5.20 9.27
N VAL A 431 13.20 -5.62 8.10
CA VAL A 431 14.04 -6.29 7.07
C VAL A 431 14.95 -5.30 6.35
N GLY A 432 14.46 -4.08 6.08
CA GLY A 432 15.25 -3.05 5.39
C GLY A 432 16.50 -2.59 6.16
N ARG A 433 16.56 -2.77 7.48
CA ARG A 433 17.81 -2.57 8.24
C ARG A 433 18.92 -3.51 7.76
N VAL A 434 18.59 -4.78 7.55
CA VAL A 434 19.53 -5.79 7.06
C VAL A 434 19.89 -5.50 5.60
N LEU A 435 18.90 -5.18 4.75
CA LEU A 435 19.14 -4.86 3.34
C LEU A 435 20.03 -3.63 3.14
N ARG A 436 19.83 -2.55 3.91
CA ARG A 436 20.70 -1.37 3.84
C ARG A 436 22.12 -1.65 4.31
N SER A 437 22.29 -2.48 5.33
CA SER A 437 23.60 -2.94 5.79
C SER A 437 24.32 -3.76 4.70
N LEU A 438 23.59 -4.63 4.02
CA LEU A 438 24.11 -5.40 2.89
C LEU A 438 24.52 -4.50 1.72
N GLN A 439 23.67 -3.53 1.36
CA GLN A 439 23.91 -2.62 0.24
C GLN A 439 25.09 -1.67 0.50
N SER A 440 25.28 -1.20 1.72
CA SER A 440 26.41 -0.33 2.06
C SER A 440 27.75 -1.06 1.97
N GLN A 441 27.77 -2.38 2.21
CA GLN A 441 28.98 -3.21 2.16
C GLN A 441 29.28 -3.72 0.75
N ASN A 442 28.25 -4.08 -0.03
CA ASN A 442 28.41 -4.86 -1.26
C ASN A 442 27.75 -4.23 -2.51
N GLY A 443 27.11 -3.07 -2.39
CA GLY A 443 26.37 -2.44 -3.48
C GLY A 443 25.03 -3.13 -3.78
N VAL A 444 24.61 -3.14 -5.04
CA VAL A 444 23.37 -3.82 -5.46
C VAL A 444 23.59 -5.33 -5.36
N ALA A 445 22.90 -5.97 -4.41
CA ALA A 445 23.11 -7.37 -4.05
C ALA A 445 21.79 -8.14 -3.97
N ARG A 446 21.82 -9.40 -4.42
CA ARG A 446 20.77 -10.39 -4.16
C ARG A 446 21.01 -11.02 -2.80
N ILE A 447 20.02 -10.97 -1.91
CA ILE A 447 20.23 -11.35 -0.50
C ILE A 447 20.59 -12.83 -0.31
N GLU A 448 20.15 -13.72 -1.20
CA GLU A 448 20.45 -15.15 -1.15
C GLU A 448 21.92 -15.50 -1.42
N ASP A 449 22.69 -14.57 -2.02
CA ASP A 449 24.14 -14.70 -2.15
C ASP A 449 24.86 -14.44 -0.81
N TYR A 450 24.13 -13.98 0.21
CA TYR A 450 24.60 -13.59 1.53
C TYR A 450 23.79 -14.29 2.64
N PRO A 451 24.05 -15.59 2.90
CA PRO A 451 23.17 -16.42 3.74
C PRO A 451 23.02 -15.96 5.19
N ASP A 452 24.02 -15.31 5.77
CA ASP A 452 23.94 -14.79 7.13
C ASP A 452 22.95 -13.61 7.21
N GLN A 453 23.01 -12.69 6.25
CA GLN A 453 22.07 -11.57 6.11
C GLN A 453 20.67 -12.08 5.75
N LEU A 454 20.56 -13.08 4.88
CA LEU A 454 19.26 -13.70 4.59
C LEU A 454 18.66 -14.36 5.84
N LEU A 455 19.47 -15.07 6.63
CA LEU A 455 19.04 -15.71 7.87
C LEU A 455 18.58 -14.67 8.90
N GLU A 456 19.33 -13.57 9.05
CA GLU A 456 18.96 -12.46 9.93
C GLU A 456 17.63 -11.81 9.50
N ALA A 457 17.50 -11.49 8.22
CA ALA A 457 16.28 -10.92 7.65
C ALA A 457 15.07 -11.86 7.81
N LEU A 458 15.28 -13.16 7.62
CA LEU A 458 14.24 -14.18 7.80
C LEU A 458 13.78 -14.29 9.25
N ARG A 459 14.69 -14.23 10.23
CA ARG A 459 14.32 -14.24 11.66
C ARG A 459 13.42 -13.05 12.03
N GLU A 460 13.79 -11.85 11.57
CA GLU A 460 12.98 -10.64 11.75
C GLU A 460 11.59 -10.78 11.09
N ALA A 461 11.53 -11.30 9.87
CA ALA A 461 10.28 -11.52 9.16
C ALA A 461 9.39 -12.59 9.86
N LEU A 462 9.97 -13.71 10.30
CA LEU A 462 9.26 -14.76 11.04
C LEU A 462 8.74 -14.29 12.40
N ALA A 463 9.50 -13.45 13.11
CA ALA A 463 9.05 -12.85 14.36
C ALA A 463 7.79 -12.00 14.16
N LEU A 464 7.66 -11.30 13.03
CA LEU A 464 6.46 -10.54 12.68
C LEU A 464 5.31 -11.46 12.19
N VAL A 465 5.56 -12.26 11.15
CA VAL A 465 4.54 -13.10 10.49
C VAL A 465 3.99 -14.16 11.45
N GLY A 466 4.85 -14.72 12.31
CA GLY A 466 4.49 -15.75 13.28
C GLY A 466 3.49 -15.33 14.32
N THR A 467 3.38 -14.04 14.62
CA THR A 467 2.31 -13.53 15.50
C THR A 467 0.91 -13.84 14.94
N SER A 468 0.75 -13.81 13.62
CA SER A 468 -0.52 -14.08 12.93
C SER A 468 -0.68 -15.55 12.57
N LYS A 469 0.42 -16.20 12.18
CA LYS A 469 0.46 -17.61 11.75
C LYS A 469 0.56 -18.63 12.88
N CYS A 470 0.69 -18.17 14.13
CA CYS A 470 0.85 -19.01 15.32
C CYS A 470 2.07 -19.93 15.26
N HIS A 471 3.21 -19.42 14.76
CA HIS A 471 4.50 -20.12 14.89
C HIS A 471 4.94 -20.17 16.35
N ASP A 472 5.64 -21.22 16.77
CA ASP A 472 6.26 -21.28 18.09
C ASP A 472 7.40 -20.25 18.19
N PRO A 473 7.31 -19.23 19.07
CA PRO A 473 8.33 -18.19 19.21
C PRO A 473 9.68 -18.71 19.68
N LEU A 474 9.73 -19.87 20.35
CA LEU A 474 10.99 -20.47 20.80
C LEU A 474 11.84 -20.98 19.63
N LEU A 475 11.23 -21.21 18.46
CA LEU A 475 11.90 -21.72 17.26
C LEU A 475 12.52 -20.62 16.38
N THR A 476 12.24 -19.34 16.67
CA THR A 476 12.77 -18.19 15.89
C THR A 476 13.95 -17.49 16.58
N MET A 477 14.22 -17.80 17.85
CA MET A 477 15.25 -17.17 18.70
C MET A 477 16.56 -17.97 18.82
N SER A 478 16.62 -19.19 18.26
CA SER A 478 17.86 -19.99 18.11
C SER A 478 18.56 -19.71 16.79
#